data_AF-A0A955TTD9-F1
#
_entry.id   AF-A0A955TTD9-F1
#
_cell.length_a   1.000
_cell.length_b   1.000
_cell.length_c   1.000
_cell.angle_alpha   90.00
_cell.angle_beta   90.00
_cell.angle_gamma   90.00
#
_symmetry.space_group_name_H-M   'P 1'
#
loop_
_entity.id
_entity.type
_entity.pdbx_description
1 polymer ?
#
loop_
_entity_poly.entity_id
_entity_poly.type
_entity_poly.pdbx_seq_one_letter_code
_entity_poly.pdbx_strand_id
1 'polypeptide(L)'
;AGITRYHIPLGAVSLIPFGGIGFVYADLERGRVDNDDISYTFPFGVTADFKINRTVSLASTLIFTFQDLDVARRLNSDNFNIGLLFGFRFQP
;
A
#
# COMPACT_ATOMS: atom_id res chain seq x y z
N ALA A 1 7.82 -5.70 -6.88
CA ALA A 1 6.51 -5.71 -6.19
C ALA A 1 5.40 -5.96 -7.20
N GLY A 2 4.37 -6.69 -6.83
CA GLY A 2 3.18 -6.92 -7.64
C GLY A 2 1.92 -6.52 -6.87
N ILE A 3 1.00 -5.82 -7.52
CA ILE A 3 -0.31 -5.46 -6.94
C ILE A 3 -1.38 -5.87 -7.94
N THR A 4 -2.37 -6.62 -7.47
CA THR A 4 -3.60 -6.90 -8.21
C THR A 4 -4.73 -6.00 -7.72
N ARG A 5 -5.59 -5.59 -8.65
CA ARG A 5 -6.75 -4.74 -8.38
C ARG A 5 -7.93 -5.28 -9.17
N TYR A 6 -9.10 -5.35 -8.56
CA TYR A 6 -10.32 -5.75 -9.24
C TYR A 6 -11.34 -4.61 -9.18
N HIS A 7 -11.95 -4.23 -10.30
CA HIS A 7 -12.89 -3.10 -10.35
C HIS A 7 -14.33 -3.61 -10.32
N ILE A 8 -15.05 -3.28 -9.26
CA ILE A 8 -16.46 -3.62 -9.06
C ILE A 8 -17.28 -2.34 -9.27
N PRO A 9 -17.90 -2.13 -10.44
CA PRO A 9 -18.74 -0.97 -10.69
C PRO A 9 -20.07 -1.09 -9.90
N LEU A 10 -20.37 -0.10 -9.07
CA LEU A 10 -21.59 0.02 -8.26
C LEU A 10 -22.33 1.33 -8.62
N GLY A 11 -22.45 1.62 -9.93
CA GLY A 11 -23.07 2.84 -10.45
C GLY A 11 -22.14 4.05 -10.40
N ALA A 12 -22.47 5.04 -9.55
CA ALA A 12 -21.67 6.26 -9.38
C ALA A 12 -20.36 6.03 -8.62
N VAL A 13 -20.25 4.89 -7.93
CA VAL A 13 -19.07 4.47 -7.17
C VAL A 13 -18.50 3.20 -7.78
N SER A 14 -17.19 3.08 -7.83
CA SER A 14 -16.49 1.82 -8.11
C SER A 14 -15.74 1.37 -6.87
N LEU A 15 -16.00 0.16 -6.42
CA LEU A 15 -15.23 -0.46 -5.34
C LEU A 15 -14.07 -1.23 -5.94
N ILE A 16 -12.86 -0.97 -5.46
CA ILE A 16 -11.63 -1.51 -6.02
C ILE A 16 -10.85 -2.18 -4.89
N PRO A 17 -11.18 -3.43 -4.53
CA PRO A 17 -10.28 -4.21 -3.68
C PRO A 17 -8.94 -4.41 -4.39
N PHE A 18 -7.87 -4.35 -3.60
CA PHE A 18 -6.52 -4.63 -4.06
C PHE A 18 -5.73 -5.41 -3.03
N GLY A 19 -4.72 -6.10 -3.52
CA GLY A 19 -3.76 -6.85 -2.72
C GLY A 19 -2.44 -6.95 -3.46
N GLY A 20 -1.34 -7.00 -2.72
CA GLY A 20 -0.03 -7.05 -3.32
C GLY A 20 1.02 -7.65 -2.42
N ILE A 21 2.17 -7.90 -3.05
CA ILE A 21 3.40 -8.34 -2.41
C ILE A 21 4.52 -7.40 -2.87
N GLY A 22 5.32 -6.94 -1.93
CA GLY A 22 6.48 -6.11 -2.17
C GLY A 22 7.67 -6.63 -1.40
N PHE A 23 8.85 -6.38 -1.96
CA PHE A 23 10.12 -6.56 -1.29
C PHE A 23 10.71 -5.17 -1.14
N VAL A 24 11.15 -4.83 0.06
CA VAL A 24 11.87 -3.60 0.34
C VAL A 24 13.29 -4.05 0.68
N TYR A 25 14.23 -3.73 -0.21
CA TYR A 25 15.64 -3.84 0.08
C TYR A 25 16.10 -2.47 0.58
N ALA A 26 16.56 -2.41 1.82
CA ALA A 26 17.13 -1.21 2.41
C ALA A 26 18.56 -1.52 2.80
N ASP A 27 19.50 -1.07 1.99
CA ASP A 27 20.91 -1.04 2.38
C ASP A 27 21.07 0.06 3.43
N LEU A 28 21.18 -0.35 4.70
CA LEU A 28 21.33 0.57 5.81
C LEU A 28 22.82 0.62 6.17
N GLU A 29 23.58 1.46 5.47
CA GLU A 29 25.00 1.68 5.78
C GLU A 29 25.17 2.38 7.13
N ARG A 30 25.10 1.59 8.20
CA ARG A 30 25.47 1.97 9.56
C ARG A 30 26.78 1.28 9.88
N GLY A 31 27.87 2.01 9.70
CA GLY A 31 29.18 1.77 10.30
C GLY A 31 29.47 0.33 10.70
N ARG A 32 30.16 -0.40 9.82
CA ARG A 32 30.99 -1.58 10.10
C ARG A 32 30.30 -2.93 10.35
N VAL A 33 29.02 -3.09 10.01
CA VAL A 33 28.41 -4.42 9.88
C VAL A 33 27.55 -4.42 8.61
N ASP A 34 28.05 -5.08 7.56
CA ASP A 34 27.24 -5.45 6.39
C ASP A 34 26.12 -6.36 6.89
N ASN A 35 24.89 -5.85 6.89
CA ASN A 35 23.71 -6.67 7.09
C ASN A 35 22.73 -6.34 5.97
N ASP A 36 22.79 -7.14 4.91
CA ASP A 36 21.84 -7.10 3.79
C ASP A 36 20.46 -7.54 4.31
N ASP A 37 19.61 -6.57 4.66
CA ASP A 37 18.28 -6.84 5.20
C ASP A 37 17.22 -6.78 4.09
N ILE A 38 16.75 -7.96 3.65
CA ILE A 38 15.59 -8.09 2.75
C ILE A 38 14.32 -8.03 3.60
N SER A 39 13.51 -7.00 3.41
CA SER A 39 12.20 -6.84 4.06
C SER A 39 11.04 -7.18 3.13
N TYR A 40 9.95 -7.71 3.68
CA TYR A 40 8.74 -8.08 2.92
C TYR A 40 7.57 -7.19 3.32
N THR A 41 6.75 -6.81 2.34
CA THR A 41 5.52 -6.04 2.56
C THR A 41 4.33 -6.65 1.84
N PHE A 42 3.20 -6.71 2.54
CA PHE A 42 1.94 -7.24 2.04
C PHE A 42 0.84 -6.19 2.20
N PRO A 43 0.70 -5.25 1.23
CA PRO A 43 -0.39 -4.30 1.23
C PRO A 43 -1.67 -4.95 0.69
N PHE A 44 -2.78 -4.73 1.37
CA PHE A 44 -4.11 -5.04 0.86
C PHE A 44 -5.10 -4.00 1.34
N GLY A 45 -6.21 -3.86 0.64
CA GLY A 45 -7.14 -2.81 0.97
C GLY A 45 -8.24 -2.65 -0.05
N VAL A 46 -8.93 -1.52 0.07
CA VAL A 46 -10.06 -1.19 -0.80
C VAL A 46 -10.06 0.29 -1.11
N THR A 47 -10.29 0.61 -2.37
CA THR A 47 -10.53 1.98 -2.83
C THR A 47 -12.00 2.12 -3.22
N ALA A 48 -12.67 3.12 -2.66
CA ALA A 48 -13.95 3.60 -3.14
C ALA A 48 -13.70 4.80 -4.06
N ASP A 49 -14.00 4.62 -5.35
CA ASP A 49 -13.80 5.63 -6.39
C ASP A 49 -15.14 6.24 -6.81
N PHE A 50 -15.38 7.48 -6.38
CA PHE A 50 -16.61 8.23 -6.59
C PHE A 50 -16.48 9.12 -7.83
N LYS A 51 -17.28 8.86 -8.87
CA LYS A 51 -17.25 9.67 -10.09
C LYS A 51 -17.94 11.02 -9.84
N ILE A 52 -17.18 12.11 -9.90
CA ILE A 52 -17.73 13.47 -9.77
C ILE A 52 -18.24 13.94 -11.14
N ASN A 53 -17.43 13.75 -12.18
CA ASN A 53 -17.80 14.05 -13.56
C ASN A 53 -17.14 13.03 -14.51
N ARG A 54 -17.17 13.29 -15.83
CA ARG A 54 -16.59 12.39 -16.83
C ARG A 54 -15.04 12.33 -16.81
N THR A 55 -14.40 13.24 -16.11
CA THR A 55 -12.95 13.48 -16.12
C THR A 55 -12.32 13.35 -14.73
N VAL A 56 -13.07 13.57 -13.66
CA VAL A 56 -12.59 13.66 -12.28
C VAL A 56 -13.39 12.72 -11.40
N SER A 57 -12.65 11.99 -10.58
CA SER A 57 -13.18 11.06 -9.59
C SER A 57 -12.46 11.26 -8.26
N LEU A 58 -13.18 11.09 -7.14
CA LEU A 58 -12.64 11.15 -5.79
C LEU A 58 -12.38 9.71 -5.33
N ALA A 59 -11.12 9.39 -5.09
CA ALA A 59 -10.69 8.10 -4.58
C ALA A 59 -10.45 8.19 -3.06
N SER A 60 -11.17 7.37 -2.30
CA SER A 60 -10.92 7.12 -0.88
C SER A 60 -10.37 5.69 -0.72
N THR A 61 -9.19 5.54 -0.15
CA THR A 61 -8.49 4.25 -0.05
C THR A 61 -8.17 3.93 1.39
N LEU A 62 -8.65 2.76 1.85
CA LEU A 62 -8.23 2.15 3.10
C LEU A 62 -7.21 1.07 2.78
N ILE A 63 -6.01 1.19 3.33
CA ILE A 63 -4.90 0.24 3.13
C ILE A 63 -4.44 -0.33 4.45
N PHE A 64 -4.22 -1.63 4.45
CA PHE A 64 -3.60 -2.40 5.52
C PHE A 64 -2.29 -2.96 4.98
N THR A 65 -1.20 -2.73 5.69
CA THR A 65 0.12 -3.14 5.26
C THR A 65 0.75 -3.96 6.36
N PHE A 66 0.93 -5.25 6.12
CA PHE A 66 1.88 -6.02 6.93
C PHE A 66 3.28 -5.75 6.40
N GLN A 67 4.21 -5.50 7.31
CA GLN A 67 5.61 -5.31 6.99
C GLN A 67 6.42 -6.07 8.04
N ASP A 68 7.30 -6.94 7.58
CA ASP A 68 8.32 -7.55 8.44
C ASP A 68 9.63 -6.85 8.11
N LEU A 69 9.94 -5.85 8.92
CA LEU A 69 11.18 -5.09 8.83
C LEU A 69 12.11 -5.72 9.86
N ASP A 70 12.95 -6.67 9.41
CA ASP A 70 13.93 -7.33 10.25
C ASP A 70 15.10 -6.36 10.53
N VAL A 71 14.80 -5.25 11.21
CA VAL A 71 15.82 -4.32 11.70
C VAL A 71 16.35 -4.97 12.96
N ALA A 72 17.43 -5.74 12.80
CA ALA A 72 18.14 -6.34 13.91
C ALA A 72 18.25 -5.30 15.04
N ARG A 73 17.62 -5.61 16.18
CA ARG A 73 17.71 -4.87 17.47
C ARG A 73 16.64 -3.78 17.78
N ARG A 74 15.35 -4.00 17.49
CA ARG A 74 14.26 -3.24 18.15
C ARG A 74 13.23 -4.12 18.86
N LEU A 75 13.12 -3.89 20.18
CA LEU A 75 12.23 -4.53 21.17
C LEU A 75 10.72 -4.27 20.98
N ASN A 76 10.29 -3.75 19.84
CA ASN A 76 8.88 -3.54 19.53
C ASN A 76 8.71 -3.60 18.00
N SER A 77 8.33 -4.78 17.51
CA SER A 77 8.15 -5.07 16.09
C SER A 77 6.76 -4.59 15.66
N ASP A 78 6.66 -3.35 15.18
CA ASP A 78 5.41 -2.82 14.61
C ASP A 78 5.23 -3.36 13.18
N ASN A 79 4.66 -4.57 13.09
CA ASN A 79 4.57 -5.33 11.84
C ASN A 79 3.31 -5.04 11.02
N PHE A 80 2.52 -4.04 11.43
CA PHE A 80 1.24 -3.72 10.82
C PHE A 80 0.98 -2.22 10.80
N ASN A 81 0.59 -1.70 9.63
CA ASN A 81 0.21 -0.31 9.42
C ASN A 81 -1.19 -0.24 8.81
N ILE A 82 -1.97 0.74 9.25
CA ILE A 82 -3.26 1.09 8.66
C ILE A 82 -3.17 2.51 8.12
N GLY A 83 -3.52 2.70 6.86
CA GLY A 83 -3.53 3.99 6.18
C GLY A 83 -4.89 4.31 5.60
N LEU A 84 -5.28 5.58 5.66
CA LEU A 84 -6.43 6.12 4.96
C LEU A 84 -5.94 7.24 4.03
N LEU A 85 -6.23 7.12 2.74
CA LEU A 85 -5.78 8.05 1.71
C LEU A 85 -6.98 8.61 0.96
N PHE A 86 -6.91 9.90 0.65
CA PHE A 86 -7.89 10.58 -0.19
C PHE A 86 -7.16 11.26 -1.34
N GLY A 87 -7.71 11.15 -2.55
CA GLY A 87 -7.10 11.76 -3.72
C GLY A 87 -8.10 11.95 -4.84
N PHE A 88 -7.74 12.81 -5.79
CA PHE A 88 -8.48 12.99 -7.02
C PHE A 88 -7.79 12.21 -8.14
N ARG A 89 -8.57 11.44 -8.89
CA ARG A 89 -8.11 10.74 -10.09
C ARG A 89 -8.67 11.43 -11.32
N PHE A 90 -7.77 11.83 -12.20
CA PHE A 90 -8.07 12.44 -13.48
C PHE A 90 -8.02 11.37 -14.56
N GLN A 91 -9.14 11.17 -15.24
CA GLN A 91 -9.22 10.35 -16.44
C GLN A 91 -8.96 11.23 -17.66
N PRO A 92 -8.15 10.76 -18.63
CA PRO A 92 -7.89 11.50 -19.87
C PRO A 92 -9.16 11.71 -20.70
#